data_AF-A0A2E7LPC3-F1
#
_entry.id   AF-A0A2E7LPC3-F1
#
_cell.length_a   1.000
_cell.length_b   1.000
_cell.length_c   1.000
_cell.angle_alpha   90.00
_cell.angle_beta   90.00
_cell.angle_gamma   90.00
#
_symmetry.space_group_name_H-M   'P 1'
#
loop_
_entity.id
_entity.type
_entity.pdbx_description
1 polymer ?
#
loop_
_entity_poly.entity_id
_entity_poly.type
_entity_poly.pdbx_seq_one_letter_code
_entity_poly.pdbx_strand_id
1 'polypeptide(L)'
;MNITLKRTDEQVELVKAMASRNRDVAYQAQAALAEFMSPVLAEVVNQAPTLSNLFSSFSFNADSNPSLPLDLYYDINADDYIKVYSTTVPGGLPTNQVLPTASEMKFTTYRLDSAISFDRRYAAQSRLDVVGKSFTRIAQEVLLKQESTSANLVLGSLADAETNQKSHVKAQADPSIGFTLADFNSLITLAKRINTAWTGGTPEGAIKGITDLLVSPETMEDLRAMAYNPVNTKSSANDADYADSIAAPESYRSSVFTNGGVPELYGIGLMELNELGPNRKFCRLFDTFMNSSSVSGNSALFSAGDDLVIGIDRSRESLIRAVATDAESGAEFSLSADDQYSVRQQKIGYYGSLEEGRMVIDNRVLTGIVVSGH
;
A
#
# COMPACT_ATOMS: atom_id res chain seq x y z
N MET A 1 -14.10 -6.82 -10.04
CA MET A 1 -14.88 -5.62 -10.44
C MET A 1 -15.42 -5.78 -11.84
N ASN A 2 -16.69 -5.42 -12.06
CA ASN A 2 -17.33 -5.33 -13.37
C ASN A 2 -18.00 -3.96 -13.48
N ILE A 3 -17.56 -3.12 -14.42
CA ILE A 3 -18.24 -1.86 -14.72
C ILE A 3 -19.34 -2.17 -15.74
N THR A 4 -20.61 -2.07 -15.30
CA THR A 4 -21.77 -2.25 -16.17
C THR A 4 -22.36 -0.89 -16.53
N LEU A 5 -22.28 -0.53 -17.81
CA LEU A 5 -22.99 0.63 -18.34
C LEU A 5 -24.49 0.29 -18.40
N LYS A 6 -25.34 1.11 -17.76
CA LYS A 6 -26.80 0.95 -17.87
C LYS A 6 -27.20 1.23 -19.31
N ARG A 7 -28.01 0.37 -19.92
CA ARG A 7 -28.50 0.57 -21.30
C ARG A 7 -29.58 1.64 -21.35
N THR A 8 -29.24 2.90 -21.05
CA THR A 8 -30.13 4.03 -21.30
C THR A 8 -30.05 4.43 -22.77
N ASP A 9 -31.16 4.90 -23.34
CA ASP A 9 -31.24 5.24 -24.76
C ASP A 9 -30.21 6.31 -25.16
N GLU A 10 -29.95 7.27 -24.26
CA GLU A 10 -28.92 8.31 -24.40
C GLU A 10 -27.49 7.74 -24.47
N GLN A 11 -27.16 6.72 -23.67
CA GLN A 11 -25.83 6.09 -23.70
C GLN A 11 -25.62 5.24 -24.95
N VAL A 12 -26.69 4.62 -25.45
CA VAL A 12 -26.66 3.88 -26.73
C VAL A 12 -26.46 4.83 -27.90
N GLU A 13 -27.13 5.98 -27.90
CA GLU A 13 -26.98 7.01 -28.92
C GLU A 13 -25.59 7.65 -28.90
N LEU A 14 -25.06 7.94 -27.71
CA LEU A 14 -23.71 8.49 -27.54
C LEU A 14 -22.63 7.51 -28.06
N VAL A 15 -22.75 6.22 -27.76
CA VAL A 15 -21.82 5.20 -28.28
C VAL A 15 -21.96 4.98 -29.80
N LYS A 16 -23.16 5.16 -30.37
CA LYS A 16 -23.35 5.16 -31.83
C LYS A 16 -22.72 6.41 -32.47
N ALA A 17 -22.85 7.58 -31.83
CA ALA A 17 -22.28 8.84 -32.31
C ALA A 17 -20.74 8.78 -32.38
N MET A 18 -20.09 8.05 -31.47
CA MET A 18 -18.64 7.79 -31.52
C MET A 18 -18.18 7.01 -32.77
N ALA A 19 -19.08 6.23 -33.39
CA ALA A 19 -18.78 5.48 -34.61
C ALA A 19 -19.11 6.24 -35.91
N SER A 20 -19.57 7.49 -35.79
CA SER A 20 -19.93 8.37 -36.90
C SER A 20 -18.78 8.56 -37.87
N ARG A 21 -19.10 8.79 -39.14
CA ARG A 21 -18.12 9.11 -40.19
C ARG A 21 -17.62 10.55 -40.09
N ASN A 22 -18.33 11.42 -39.36
CA ASN A 22 -17.91 12.78 -39.13
C ASN A 22 -16.96 12.85 -37.93
N ARG A 23 -15.73 13.34 -38.15
CA ARG A 23 -14.65 13.33 -37.16
C ARG A 23 -15.00 14.15 -35.92
N ASP A 24 -15.60 15.32 -36.12
CA ASP A 24 -15.89 16.24 -35.01
C ASP A 24 -16.97 15.69 -34.08
N VAL A 25 -18.01 15.06 -34.64
CA VAL A 25 -19.08 14.39 -33.90
C VAL A 25 -18.55 13.16 -33.17
N ALA A 26 -17.67 12.38 -33.82
CA ALA A 26 -17.06 11.20 -33.20
C ALA A 26 -16.14 11.59 -32.03
N TYR A 27 -15.35 12.66 -32.18
CA TYR A 27 -14.44 13.14 -31.15
C TYR A 27 -15.18 13.74 -29.95
N GLN A 28 -16.20 14.56 -30.18
CA GLN A 28 -17.04 15.11 -29.10
C GLN A 28 -17.77 14.02 -28.32
N ALA A 29 -18.29 13.00 -29.01
CA ALA A 29 -18.95 11.87 -28.36
C ALA A 29 -17.96 11.01 -27.53
N GLN A 30 -16.72 10.85 -28.00
CA GLN A 30 -15.66 10.16 -27.24
C GLN A 30 -15.24 10.95 -26.00
N ALA A 31 -15.08 12.26 -26.12
CA ALA A 31 -14.76 13.15 -24.99
C ALA A 31 -15.86 13.14 -23.92
N ALA A 32 -17.13 13.25 -24.34
CA ALA A 32 -18.27 13.21 -23.42
C ALA A 32 -18.39 11.85 -22.69
N LEU A 33 -18.09 10.74 -23.36
CA LEU A 33 -18.04 9.43 -22.71
C LEU A 33 -16.91 9.38 -21.67
N ALA A 34 -15.73 9.88 -22.03
CA ALA A 34 -14.58 9.87 -21.14
C ALA A 34 -14.84 10.68 -19.85
N GLU A 35 -15.44 11.86 -19.98
CA GLU A 35 -15.85 12.70 -18.85
C GLU A 35 -16.85 11.99 -17.93
N PHE A 36 -17.84 11.29 -18.50
CA PHE A 36 -18.81 10.52 -17.72
C PHE A 36 -18.18 9.31 -16.99
N MET A 37 -17.21 8.65 -17.62
CA MET A 37 -16.57 7.45 -17.06
C MET A 37 -15.47 7.76 -16.05
N SER A 38 -14.81 8.91 -16.14
CA SER A 38 -13.72 9.30 -15.26
C SER A 38 -14.05 9.19 -13.76
N PRO A 39 -15.16 9.76 -13.24
CA PRO A 39 -15.48 9.66 -11.81
C PRO A 39 -15.81 8.22 -11.38
N VAL A 40 -16.46 7.44 -12.25
CA VAL A 40 -16.78 6.03 -11.98
C VAL A 40 -15.50 5.20 -11.89
N LEU A 41 -14.53 5.46 -12.76
CA LEU A 41 -13.23 4.80 -12.72
C LEU A 41 -12.45 5.18 -11.45
N ALA A 42 -12.46 6.46 -11.06
CA ALA A 42 -11.81 6.92 -9.84
C ALA A 42 -12.41 6.27 -8.57
N GLU A 43 -13.74 6.18 -8.47
CA GLU A 43 -14.40 5.51 -7.34
C GLU A 43 -14.03 4.03 -7.26
N VAL A 44 -14.03 3.33 -8.40
CA VAL A 44 -13.67 1.92 -8.49
C VAL A 44 -12.21 1.68 -8.09
N VAL A 45 -11.31 2.60 -8.47
CA VAL A 45 -9.89 2.53 -8.09
C VAL A 45 -9.71 2.77 -6.58
N ASN A 46 -10.41 3.76 -6.01
CA ASN A 46 -10.27 4.11 -4.59
C ASN A 46 -10.97 3.12 -3.62
N GLN A 47 -11.98 2.37 -4.07
CA GLN A 47 -12.65 1.35 -3.26
C GLN A 47 -11.99 -0.05 -3.31
N ALA A 48 -10.96 -0.25 -4.13
CA ALA A 48 -10.31 -1.55 -4.27
C ALA A 48 -9.54 -1.93 -2.99
N PRO A 49 -9.77 -3.11 -2.36
CA PRO A 49 -9.01 -3.57 -1.20
C PRO A 49 -7.61 -4.02 -1.65
N THR A 50 -6.69 -3.07 -1.77
CA THR A 50 -5.30 -3.33 -2.16
C THR A 50 -4.35 -2.72 -1.14
N LEU A 51 -3.06 -3.10 -1.20
CA LEU A 51 -1.98 -2.47 -0.43
C LEU A 51 -1.99 -0.94 -0.53
N SER A 52 -2.58 -0.36 -1.59
CA SER A 52 -2.70 1.09 -1.75
C SER A 52 -3.58 1.74 -0.67
N ASN A 53 -4.52 1.02 -0.04
CA ASN A 53 -5.36 1.55 1.04
C ASN A 53 -4.65 1.64 2.39
N LEU A 54 -3.42 1.11 2.49
CA LEU A 54 -2.60 1.23 3.68
C LEU A 54 -1.92 2.61 3.75
N PHE A 55 -1.85 3.34 2.64
CA PHE A 55 -1.30 4.68 2.59
C PHE A 55 -2.37 5.73 2.90
N SER A 56 -2.04 6.74 3.70
CA SER A 56 -2.88 7.93 3.87
C SER A 56 -2.77 8.81 2.63
N SER A 57 -3.90 9.26 2.09
CA SER A 57 -3.92 10.10 0.89
C SER A 57 -3.75 11.58 1.21
N PHE A 58 -2.85 12.25 0.49
CA PHE A 58 -2.66 13.69 0.49
C PHE A 58 -2.88 14.21 -0.94
N SER A 59 -3.75 15.19 -1.14
CA SER A 59 -3.96 15.80 -2.45
C SER A 59 -3.15 17.09 -2.59
N PHE A 60 -2.55 17.29 -3.76
CA PHE A 60 -1.86 18.53 -4.11
C PHE A 60 -2.25 18.98 -5.52
N ASN A 61 -2.13 20.28 -5.79
CA ASN A 61 -2.45 20.83 -7.11
C ASN A 61 -1.34 20.48 -8.11
N ALA A 62 -1.71 19.97 -9.29
CA ALA A 62 -0.78 19.59 -10.36
C ALA A 62 0.18 20.73 -10.81
N ASP A 63 -0.24 21.99 -10.71
CA ASP A 63 0.58 23.16 -11.09
C ASP A 63 1.55 23.61 -9.97
N SER A 64 1.43 23.03 -8.77
CA SER A 64 2.27 23.36 -7.63
C SER A 64 3.35 22.30 -7.42
N ASN A 65 4.51 22.73 -6.88
CA ASN A 65 5.54 21.77 -6.51
C ASN A 65 5.06 20.94 -5.31
N PRO A 66 4.95 19.60 -5.44
CA PRO A 66 4.56 18.75 -4.34
C PRO A 66 5.57 18.90 -3.19
N SER A 67 5.06 19.28 -2.02
CA SER A 67 5.84 19.47 -0.80
C SER A 67 5.07 18.93 0.38
N LEU A 68 5.78 18.24 1.28
CA LEU A 68 5.26 17.88 2.58
C LEU A 68 5.89 18.81 3.63
N PRO A 69 5.10 19.44 4.52
CA PRO A 69 5.67 20.14 5.65
C PRO A 69 6.34 19.11 6.57
N LEU A 70 7.66 19.15 6.69
CA LEU A 70 8.36 18.42 7.73
C LEU A 70 8.04 19.07 9.08
N ASP A 71 7.87 18.25 10.10
CA ASP A 71 7.73 18.74 11.46
C ASP A 71 9.01 19.46 11.89
N LEU A 72 8.91 20.79 12.03
CA LEU A 72 9.98 21.67 12.49
C LEU A 72 10.47 21.32 13.89
N TYR A 73 9.67 20.59 14.68
CA TYR A 73 9.94 20.24 16.07
C TYR A 73 10.30 18.79 16.30
N TYR A 74 10.52 18.03 15.22
CA TYR A 74 11.07 16.70 15.32
C TYR A 74 12.49 16.79 15.88
N ASP A 75 12.70 16.27 17.09
CA ASP A 75 14.00 16.23 17.79
C ASP A 75 14.54 17.58 18.31
N ILE A 76 13.68 18.40 18.93
CA ILE A 76 14.12 19.58 19.67
C ILE A 76 14.06 19.33 21.19
N ASN A 77 15.24 19.37 21.84
CA ASN A 77 15.50 18.85 23.19
C ASN A 77 15.65 19.91 24.30
N ALA A 78 15.26 21.17 24.09
CA ALA A 78 15.44 22.22 25.10
C ALA A 78 14.11 22.85 25.52
N ASP A 79 13.85 22.85 26.84
CA ASP A 79 12.88 23.72 27.49
C ASP A 79 13.38 25.16 27.24
N ASP A 80 12.75 25.89 26.30
CA ASP A 80 13.12 27.23 25.78
C ASP A 80 13.99 27.31 24.49
N TYR A 81 13.74 26.44 23.48
CA TYR A 81 14.56 26.36 22.25
C TYR A 81 14.37 27.48 21.20
N ILE A 82 13.27 28.23 21.18
CA ILE A 82 12.99 29.18 20.08
C ILE A 82 12.96 30.62 20.57
N LYS A 83 14.09 31.30 20.42
CA LYS A 83 14.19 32.76 20.57
C LYS A 83 14.83 33.37 19.33
N VAL A 84 14.07 33.46 18.23
CA VAL A 84 14.53 34.15 17.02
C VAL A 84 13.91 35.54 16.99
N TYR A 85 14.66 36.51 17.49
CA TYR A 85 14.27 37.92 17.42
C TYR A 85 14.62 38.45 16.03
N SER A 86 13.61 38.76 15.23
CA SER A 86 13.78 39.45 13.95
C SER A 86 13.01 40.76 13.94
N THR A 87 13.56 41.77 13.25
CA THR A 87 12.91 43.06 13.04
C THR A 87 12.68 43.23 11.54
N THR A 88 11.42 43.27 11.12
CA THR A 88 11.04 43.40 9.71
C THR A 88 11.03 44.86 9.22
N VAL A 89 11.15 45.83 10.14
CA VAL A 89 11.18 47.28 9.86
C VAL A 89 12.16 47.98 10.80
N PRO A 90 12.97 48.96 10.34
CA PRO A 90 13.84 49.74 11.22
C PRO A 90 13.03 50.49 12.29
N GLY A 91 13.31 50.20 13.57
CA GLY A 91 12.64 50.82 14.73
C GLY A 91 11.49 50.02 15.37
N GLY A 92 11.22 48.79 14.92
CA GLY A 92 10.20 47.90 15.53
C GLY A 92 10.72 47.14 16.76
N LEU A 93 9.81 46.82 17.70
CA LEU A 93 10.10 45.91 18.81
C LEU A 93 10.37 44.49 18.26
N PRO A 94 11.40 43.77 18.74
CA PRO A 94 11.70 42.43 18.25
C PRO A 94 10.56 41.47 18.57
N THR A 95 10.01 40.82 17.54
CA THR A 95 8.99 39.78 17.69
C THR A 95 9.58 38.42 17.37
N ASN A 96 9.22 37.39 18.14
CA ASN A 96 9.60 36.01 17.85
C ASN A 96 8.75 35.50 16.67
N GLN A 97 9.24 35.69 15.45
CA GLN A 97 8.58 35.20 14.23
C GLN A 97 9.50 34.21 13.53
N VAL A 98 9.03 32.96 13.43
CA VAL A 98 9.70 31.88 12.70
C VAL A 98 9.24 31.96 11.24
N LEU A 99 10.18 32.24 10.33
CA LEU A 99 9.99 32.11 8.88
C LEU A 99 10.58 30.75 8.47
N PRO A 100 9.76 29.76 8.07
CA PRO A 100 10.27 28.45 7.67
C PRO A 100 10.88 28.54 6.26
N THR A 101 12.21 28.68 6.17
CA THR A 101 12.90 28.84 4.88
C THR A 101 13.40 27.52 4.27
N ALA A 102 13.36 26.39 4.99
CA ALA A 102 13.90 25.11 4.51
C ALA A 102 13.24 23.84 5.11
N SER A 103 11.93 23.85 5.36
CA SER A 103 11.22 22.77 6.08
C SER A 103 10.33 21.89 5.20
N GLU A 104 10.40 22.04 3.89
CA GLU A 104 9.54 21.31 2.96
C GLU A 104 10.34 20.20 2.28
N MET A 105 9.91 18.96 2.43
CA MET A 105 10.45 17.87 1.63
C MET A 105 9.75 17.88 0.28
N LYS A 106 10.50 18.24 -0.76
CA LYS A 106 10.06 18.10 -2.15
C LYS A 106 10.24 16.66 -2.59
N PHE A 107 9.24 16.11 -3.26
CA PHE A 107 9.28 14.76 -3.79
C PHE A 107 8.86 14.76 -5.26
N THR A 108 9.22 13.71 -5.98
CA THR A 108 8.86 13.55 -7.39
C THR A 108 7.65 12.65 -7.54
N THR A 109 6.68 13.05 -8.34
CA THR A 109 5.53 12.23 -8.73
C THR A 109 5.80 11.46 -10.02
N TYR A 110 5.02 10.42 -10.26
CA TYR A 110 5.06 9.64 -11.49
C TYR A 110 3.65 9.46 -12.06
N ARG A 111 3.57 9.27 -13.38
CA ARG A 111 2.29 9.03 -14.07
C ARG A 111 2.07 7.55 -14.28
N LEU A 112 0.94 7.04 -13.82
CA LEU A 112 0.41 5.74 -14.17
C LEU A 112 -0.53 5.90 -15.37
N ASP A 113 -0.12 5.36 -16.51
CA ASP A 113 -0.87 5.39 -17.75
C ASP A 113 -1.50 4.03 -18.07
N SER A 114 -2.63 4.04 -18.76
CA SER A 114 -3.17 2.86 -19.43
C SER A 114 -3.89 3.32 -20.69
N ALA A 115 -3.67 2.58 -21.77
CA ALA A 115 -4.28 2.86 -23.06
C ALA A 115 -5.00 1.61 -23.56
N ILE A 116 -6.21 1.80 -24.07
CA ILE A 116 -6.96 0.74 -24.74
C ILE A 116 -7.52 1.24 -26.06
N SER A 117 -7.57 0.36 -27.04
CA SER A 117 -8.27 0.62 -28.30
C SER A 117 -9.19 -0.54 -28.64
N PHE A 118 -10.33 -0.23 -29.25
CA PHE A 118 -11.27 -1.23 -29.76
C PHE A 118 -11.78 -0.84 -31.15
N ASP A 119 -12.25 -1.83 -31.90
CA ASP A 119 -12.71 -1.60 -33.27
C ASP A 119 -13.99 -0.74 -33.29
N ARG A 120 -14.03 0.26 -34.18
CA ARG A 120 -15.19 1.13 -34.42
C ARG A 120 -16.46 0.34 -34.74
N ARG A 121 -16.33 -0.88 -35.27
CA ARG A 121 -17.46 -1.80 -35.54
C ARG A 121 -18.23 -2.17 -34.28
N TYR A 122 -17.56 -2.30 -33.13
CA TYR A 122 -18.21 -2.62 -31.87
C TYR A 122 -19.03 -1.45 -31.31
N ALA A 123 -18.53 -0.22 -31.47
CA ALA A 123 -19.30 1.01 -31.19
C ALA A 123 -20.49 1.17 -32.16
N ALA A 124 -20.28 0.91 -33.46
CA ALA A 124 -21.35 0.99 -34.46
C ALA A 124 -22.50 0.00 -34.21
N GLN A 125 -22.21 -1.15 -33.62
CA GLN A 125 -23.21 -2.15 -33.21
C GLN A 125 -23.77 -1.92 -31.80
N SER A 126 -23.41 -0.82 -31.13
CA SER A 126 -23.83 -0.50 -29.76
C SER A 126 -23.55 -1.62 -28.75
N ARG A 127 -22.42 -2.32 -28.90
CA ARG A 127 -22.01 -3.36 -27.94
C ARG A 127 -21.45 -2.71 -26.68
N LEU A 128 -22.34 -2.15 -25.86
CA LEU A 128 -22.00 -1.55 -24.56
C LEU A 128 -21.25 -2.52 -23.64
N ASP A 129 -21.50 -3.82 -23.78
CA ASP A 129 -20.81 -4.86 -23.01
C ASP A 129 -19.30 -4.94 -23.34
N VAL A 130 -18.90 -4.67 -24.59
CA VAL A 130 -17.47 -4.64 -24.99
C VAL A 130 -16.81 -3.37 -24.46
N VAL A 131 -17.51 -2.23 -24.56
CA VAL A 131 -17.05 -0.93 -24.07
C VAL A 131 -16.88 -0.94 -22.55
N GLY A 132 -17.86 -1.48 -21.80
CA GLY A 132 -17.77 -1.62 -20.34
C GLY A 132 -16.64 -2.56 -19.89
N LYS A 133 -16.42 -3.67 -20.62
CA LYS A 133 -15.27 -4.56 -20.37
C LYS A 133 -13.93 -3.89 -20.64
N SER A 134 -13.81 -3.07 -21.70
CA SER A 134 -12.58 -2.31 -21.95
C SER A 134 -12.28 -1.30 -20.83
N PHE A 135 -13.28 -0.59 -20.32
CA PHE A 135 -13.08 0.32 -19.18
C PHE A 135 -12.76 -0.42 -17.88
N THR A 136 -13.39 -1.58 -17.66
CA THR A 136 -13.04 -2.46 -16.53
C THR A 136 -11.58 -2.91 -16.63
N ARG A 137 -11.07 -3.18 -17.83
CA ARG A 137 -9.68 -3.57 -18.05
C ARG A 137 -8.71 -2.42 -17.76
N ILE A 138 -9.03 -1.19 -18.15
CA ILE A 138 -8.23 0.01 -17.80
C ILE A 138 -8.14 0.15 -16.28
N ALA A 139 -9.27 0.09 -15.57
CA ALA A 139 -9.28 0.19 -14.10
C ALA A 139 -8.41 -0.90 -13.45
N GLN A 140 -8.55 -2.14 -13.90
CA GLN A 140 -7.74 -3.26 -13.40
C GLN A 140 -6.25 -3.11 -13.67
N GLU A 141 -5.87 -2.59 -14.84
CA GLU A 141 -4.46 -2.37 -15.18
C GLU A 141 -3.84 -1.26 -14.31
N VAL A 142 -4.56 -0.16 -14.12
CA VAL A 142 -4.13 0.92 -13.22
C VAL A 142 -4.00 0.41 -11.79
N LEU A 143 -4.97 -0.37 -11.30
CA LEU A 143 -4.91 -1.01 -9.99
C LEU A 143 -3.70 -1.94 -9.84
N LEU A 144 -3.42 -2.79 -10.83
CA LEU A 144 -2.28 -3.70 -10.80
C LEU A 144 -0.94 -2.94 -10.77
N LYS A 145 -0.85 -1.82 -11.51
CA LYS A 145 0.33 -0.94 -11.48
C LYS A 145 0.46 -0.25 -10.12
N GLN A 146 -0.64 0.27 -9.56
CA GLN A 146 -0.68 0.86 -8.22
C GLN A 146 -0.22 -0.13 -7.15
N GLU A 147 -0.73 -1.36 -7.20
CA GLU A 147 -0.36 -2.43 -6.26
C GLU A 147 1.11 -2.81 -6.39
N SER A 148 1.62 -3.00 -7.61
CA SER A 148 3.03 -3.33 -7.83
C SER A 148 3.96 -2.22 -7.33
N THR A 149 3.61 -0.95 -7.55
CA THR A 149 4.41 0.18 -7.06
C THR A 149 4.32 0.32 -5.54
N SER A 150 3.15 0.08 -4.96
CA SER A 150 2.97 0.05 -3.50
C SER A 150 3.84 -1.04 -2.85
N ALA A 151 3.78 -2.25 -3.40
CA ALA A 151 4.58 -3.37 -2.92
C ALA A 151 6.07 -3.12 -3.05
N ASN A 152 6.54 -2.59 -4.19
CA ASN A 152 7.95 -2.23 -4.38
C ASN A 152 8.45 -1.28 -3.29
N LEU A 153 7.66 -0.26 -2.96
CA LEU A 153 8.05 0.73 -1.96
C LEU A 153 8.04 0.15 -0.53
N VAL A 154 6.99 -0.59 -0.15
CA VAL A 154 6.90 -1.19 1.19
C VAL A 154 7.98 -2.26 1.38
N LEU A 155 8.19 -3.14 0.41
CA LEU A 155 9.17 -4.22 0.50
C LEU A 155 10.61 -3.69 0.44
N GLY A 156 10.88 -2.71 -0.42
CA GLY A 156 12.20 -2.08 -0.50
C GLY A 156 12.54 -1.31 0.78
N SER A 157 11.61 -0.51 1.30
CA SER A 157 11.82 0.21 2.56
C SER A 157 11.95 -0.73 3.76
N LEU A 158 11.23 -1.86 3.78
CA LEU A 158 11.38 -2.90 4.80
C LEU A 158 12.74 -3.60 4.75
N ALA A 159 13.22 -3.93 3.54
CA ALA A 159 14.51 -4.60 3.36
C ALA A 159 15.69 -3.74 3.85
N ASP A 160 15.62 -2.43 3.63
CA ASP A 160 16.63 -1.45 4.08
C ASP A 160 16.34 -0.83 5.45
N ALA A 161 15.31 -1.28 6.17
CA ALA A 161 14.96 -0.72 7.45
C ALA A 161 15.87 -1.21 8.59
N GLU A 162 16.59 -0.27 9.20
CA GLU A 162 17.46 -0.48 10.35
C GLU A 162 17.28 0.63 11.38
N THR A 163 17.15 0.26 12.66
CA THR A 163 17.14 1.19 13.79
C THR A 163 18.14 0.73 14.83
N ASN A 164 19.03 1.62 15.28
CA ASN A 164 20.05 1.32 16.30
C ASN A 164 20.87 0.06 15.98
N GLN A 165 21.31 -0.08 14.72
CA GLN A 165 22.07 -1.23 14.21
C GLN A 165 21.31 -2.58 14.26
N LYS A 166 19.98 -2.53 14.31
CA LYS A 166 19.11 -3.71 14.28
C LYS A 166 18.18 -3.62 13.09
N SER A 167 18.24 -4.65 12.25
CA SER A 167 17.31 -4.86 11.16
C SER A 167 15.88 -4.97 11.68
N HIS A 168 14.93 -4.40 10.93
CA HIS A 168 13.50 -4.54 11.19
C HIS A 168 12.95 -5.90 10.72
N VAL A 169 13.78 -6.67 10.01
CA VAL A 169 13.49 -8.03 9.55
C VAL A 169 14.18 -9.02 10.48
N LYS A 170 13.43 -10.03 10.93
CA LYS A 170 13.93 -11.15 11.73
C LYS A 170 13.80 -12.47 10.99
N ALA A 171 14.68 -13.41 11.31
CA ALA A 171 14.45 -14.82 11.00
C ALA A 171 13.45 -15.41 11.99
N GLN A 172 12.69 -16.41 11.54
CA GLN A 172 11.92 -17.31 12.39
C GLN A 172 12.78 -17.94 13.51
N ALA A 173 12.11 -18.29 14.61
CA ALA A 173 12.68 -18.91 15.79
C ALA A 173 13.04 -20.38 15.55
N ASP A 174 12.22 -21.12 14.79
CA ASP A 174 12.49 -22.50 14.39
C ASP A 174 12.09 -22.74 12.93
N PRO A 175 13.04 -23.06 12.03
CA PRO A 175 12.75 -23.28 10.62
C PRO A 175 11.98 -24.57 10.31
N SER A 176 11.77 -25.46 11.29
CA SER A 176 11.13 -26.76 11.07
C SER A 176 9.62 -26.80 11.35
N ILE A 177 9.07 -25.78 12.03
CA ILE A 177 7.71 -25.79 12.58
C ILE A 177 6.78 -24.76 11.87
N GLY A 178 7.32 -23.95 10.95
CA GLY A 178 6.56 -22.88 10.29
C GLY A 178 6.36 -21.67 11.20
N PHE A 179 5.34 -20.84 10.94
CA PHE A 179 5.09 -19.61 11.70
C PHE A 179 4.50 -19.91 13.09
N THR A 180 5.25 -19.62 14.16
CA THR A 180 4.83 -19.92 15.54
C THR A 180 4.43 -18.70 16.37
N LEU A 181 3.84 -18.94 17.54
CA LEU A 181 3.56 -17.88 18.51
C LEU A 181 4.84 -17.21 19.07
N ALA A 182 5.96 -17.94 19.07
CA ALA A 182 7.25 -17.37 19.47
C ALA A 182 7.69 -16.30 18.48
N ASP A 183 7.49 -16.56 17.17
CA ASP A 183 7.78 -15.63 16.08
C ASP A 183 6.95 -14.36 16.20
N PHE A 184 5.65 -14.52 16.38
CA PHE A 184 4.71 -13.42 16.62
C PHE A 184 5.12 -12.54 17.82
N ASN A 185 5.47 -13.16 18.96
CA ASN A 185 5.92 -12.43 20.15
C ASN A 185 7.27 -11.72 19.92
N SER A 186 8.18 -12.36 19.18
CA SER A 186 9.48 -11.79 18.85
C SER A 186 9.36 -10.55 17.95
N LEU A 187 8.35 -10.56 17.07
CA LEU A 187 8.01 -9.50 16.13
C LEU A 187 7.37 -8.32 16.87
N ILE A 188 6.37 -8.56 17.73
CA ILE A 188 5.81 -7.51 18.62
C ILE A 188 6.88 -6.88 19.50
N THR A 189 7.78 -7.70 20.05
CA THR A 189 8.87 -7.20 20.89
C THR A 189 9.81 -6.31 20.09
N LEU A 190 10.14 -6.68 18.85
CA LEU A 190 10.94 -5.85 17.95
C LEU A 190 10.21 -4.54 17.65
N ALA A 191 8.94 -4.57 17.29
CA ALA A 191 8.16 -3.38 16.97
C ALA A 191 8.11 -2.39 18.15
N LYS A 192 7.92 -2.89 19.37
CA LYS A 192 7.96 -2.06 20.59
C LYS A 192 9.35 -1.53 20.94
N ARG A 193 10.42 -2.24 20.56
CA ARG A 193 11.80 -1.84 20.84
C ARG A 193 12.36 -0.86 19.82
N ILE A 194 11.87 -0.90 18.58
CA ILE A 194 12.19 0.10 17.57
C ILE A 194 11.48 1.41 17.90
N ASN A 195 10.23 1.34 18.36
CA ASN A 195 9.43 2.47 18.82
C ASN A 195 9.87 2.95 20.22
N THR A 196 11.07 3.48 20.31
CA THR A 196 11.56 4.18 21.52
C THR A 196 11.31 5.68 21.41
N ALA A 197 11.11 6.33 22.55
CA ALA A 197 11.17 7.78 22.62
C ALA A 197 12.55 8.26 22.16
N TRP A 198 12.64 9.51 21.73
CA TRP A 198 13.92 10.13 21.38
C TRP A 198 14.99 9.96 22.48
N THR A 199 14.59 9.99 23.77
CA THR A 199 15.48 9.78 24.93
C THR A 199 15.92 8.32 25.14
N GLY A 200 15.54 7.39 24.25
CA GLY A 200 15.73 5.95 24.40
C GLY A 200 14.78 5.28 25.41
N GLY A 201 13.82 6.05 25.96
CA GLY A 201 12.82 5.59 26.92
C GLY A 201 11.52 5.08 26.29
N THR A 202 10.50 4.89 27.13
CA THR A 202 9.14 4.54 26.68
C THR A 202 8.52 5.72 25.91
N PRO A 203 8.03 5.51 24.68
CA PRO A 203 7.41 6.57 23.88
C PRO A 203 6.13 7.10 24.53
N GLU A 204 5.81 8.36 24.24
CA GLU A 204 4.54 8.97 24.62
C GLU A 204 3.41 8.41 23.72
N GLY A 205 2.29 8.01 24.34
CA GLY A 205 1.25 7.20 23.69
C GLY A 205 1.49 5.70 23.89
N ALA A 206 0.47 4.96 24.33
CA ALA A 206 0.56 3.52 24.52
C ALA A 206 0.60 2.79 23.17
N ILE A 207 1.76 2.78 22.52
CA ILE A 207 1.94 2.21 21.19
C ILE A 207 1.85 0.67 21.28
N LYS A 208 0.86 0.09 20.58
CA LYS A 208 0.69 -1.37 20.47
C LYS A 208 1.84 -2.05 19.71
N GLY A 209 2.55 -1.28 18.88
CA GLY A 209 3.72 -1.70 18.10
C GLY A 209 3.33 -2.17 16.70
N ILE A 210 2.21 -2.88 16.57
CA ILE A 210 1.69 -3.42 15.30
C ILE A 210 0.17 -3.41 15.37
N THR A 211 -0.49 -2.93 14.31
CA THR A 211 -1.96 -2.94 14.19
C THR A 211 -2.44 -4.05 13.26
N ASP A 212 -1.70 -4.31 12.18
CA ASP A 212 -2.08 -5.27 11.15
C ASP A 212 -0.88 -6.11 10.71
N LEU A 213 -1.10 -7.40 10.44
CA LEU A 213 -0.16 -8.30 9.79
C LEU A 213 -0.64 -8.62 8.37
N LEU A 214 0.25 -8.47 7.41
CA LEU A 214 0.10 -9.00 6.06
C LEU A 214 0.72 -10.39 6.03
N VAL A 215 -0.08 -11.37 5.63
CA VAL A 215 0.27 -12.79 5.72
C VAL A 215 -0.11 -13.50 4.42
N SER A 216 0.59 -14.59 4.13
CA SER A 216 0.31 -15.50 3.03
C SER A 216 -0.81 -16.49 3.41
N PRO A 217 -1.55 -17.04 2.43
CA PRO A 217 -2.47 -18.16 2.67
C PRO A 217 -1.83 -19.35 3.40
N GLU A 218 -0.53 -19.59 3.19
CA GLU A 218 0.21 -20.71 3.77
C GLU A 218 0.52 -20.45 5.25
N THR A 219 1.04 -19.28 5.59
CA THR A 219 1.17 -18.86 7.00
C THR A 219 -0.18 -18.80 7.74
N MET A 220 -1.29 -18.63 7.02
CA MET A 220 -2.64 -18.72 7.59
C MET A 220 -3.05 -20.18 7.84
N GLU A 221 -2.54 -21.14 7.07
CA GLU A 221 -2.64 -22.57 7.39
C GLU A 221 -1.96 -22.86 8.73
N ASP A 222 -0.75 -22.35 8.95
CA ASP A 222 -0.03 -22.51 10.23
C ASP A 222 -0.81 -21.92 11.41
N LEU A 223 -1.40 -20.74 11.23
CA LEU A 223 -2.26 -20.13 12.26
C LEU A 223 -3.52 -20.95 12.55
N ARG A 224 -4.11 -21.59 11.53
CA ARG A 224 -5.21 -22.55 11.72
C ARG A 224 -4.68 -23.82 12.41
N ALA A 225 -3.45 -24.24 12.11
CA ALA A 225 -2.82 -25.40 12.71
C ALA A 225 -2.60 -25.25 14.22
N MET A 226 -2.40 -24.03 14.71
CA MET A 226 -2.35 -23.73 16.15
C MET A 226 -3.62 -24.11 16.92
N ALA A 227 -4.75 -24.33 16.24
CA ALA A 227 -5.97 -24.78 16.90
C ALA A 227 -5.93 -26.26 17.28
N TYR A 228 -5.18 -27.10 16.57
CA TYR A 228 -5.05 -28.53 16.86
C TYR A 228 -3.66 -28.96 17.32
N ASN A 229 -2.60 -28.22 16.96
CA ASN A 229 -1.24 -28.45 17.43
C ASN A 229 -0.98 -27.75 18.77
N PRO A 230 -0.05 -28.27 19.58
CA PRO A 230 0.35 -27.61 20.83
C PRO A 230 1.06 -26.27 20.55
N VAL A 231 0.78 -25.29 21.41
CA VAL A 231 1.19 -23.88 21.18
C VAL A 231 2.54 -23.55 21.83
N ASN A 232 3.00 -24.38 22.77
CA ASN A 232 4.23 -24.12 23.51
C ASN A 232 5.39 -24.98 22.96
N THR A 233 6.53 -24.36 22.67
CA THR A 233 7.79 -25.02 22.28
C THR A 233 8.79 -25.10 23.44
N LYS A 234 8.45 -24.59 24.63
CA LYS A 234 9.31 -24.66 25.83
C LYS A 234 9.01 -25.92 26.63
N SER A 235 10.00 -26.81 26.75
CA SER A 235 9.92 -27.97 27.63
C SER A 235 9.76 -27.54 29.10
N SER A 236 8.88 -28.24 29.81
CA SER A 236 8.80 -28.20 31.28
C SER A 236 10.15 -28.65 31.85
N ALA A 237 10.63 -27.96 32.89
CA ALA A 237 11.87 -28.32 33.59
C ALA A 237 11.81 -29.69 34.31
N ASN A 238 10.64 -30.33 34.35
CA ASN A 238 10.47 -31.67 34.93
C ASN A 238 9.53 -32.52 34.05
N ASP A 239 10.07 -33.65 33.62
CA ASP A 239 9.42 -34.85 33.07
C ASP A 239 8.90 -34.80 31.62
N ALA A 240 9.29 -35.84 30.87
CA ALA A 240 9.33 -35.90 29.41
C ALA A 240 8.03 -36.37 28.73
N ASP A 241 6.91 -36.50 29.46
CA ASP A 241 5.67 -37.09 28.93
C ASP A 241 4.52 -36.07 28.70
N TYR A 242 4.71 -34.80 29.09
CA TYR A 242 3.70 -33.73 28.91
C TYR A 242 4.26 -32.44 28.29
N ALA A 243 5.54 -32.43 27.89
CA ALA A 243 6.29 -31.25 27.49
C ALA A 243 5.70 -30.48 26.29
N ASP A 244 4.93 -31.14 25.43
CA ASP A 244 4.33 -30.59 24.20
C ASP A 244 2.79 -30.64 24.21
N SER A 245 2.11 -30.66 25.37
CA SER A 245 0.67 -31.00 25.41
C SER A 245 -0.28 -29.89 25.83
N ILE A 246 0.21 -28.66 26.03
CA ILE A 246 -0.66 -27.52 26.35
C ILE A 246 -1.19 -26.91 25.05
N ALA A 247 -2.38 -27.34 24.67
CA ALA A 247 -3.15 -26.75 23.59
C ALA A 247 -3.59 -25.31 23.93
N ALA A 248 -3.90 -24.51 22.91
CA ALA A 248 -4.51 -23.20 23.10
C ALA A 248 -5.82 -23.32 23.93
N PRO A 249 -6.23 -22.27 24.66
CA PRO A 249 -7.49 -22.27 25.40
C PRO A 249 -8.67 -22.69 24.51
N GLU A 250 -9.60 -23.48 25.07
CA GLU A 250 -10.72 -24.06 24.31
C GLU A 250 -11.58 -23.00 23.61
N SER A 251 -11.72 -21.81 24.21
CA SER A 251 -12.41 -20.67 23.59
C SER A 251 -11.72 -20.17 22.31
N TYR A 252 -10.39 -20.17 22.28
CA TYR A 252 -9.62 -19.77 21.10
C TYR A 252 -9.70 -20.85 20.02
N ARG A 253 -9.52 -22.12 20.38
CA ARG A 253 -9.70 -23.26 19.46
C ARG A 253 -11.09 -23.25 18.83
N SER A 254 -12.14 -23.15 19.63
CA SER A 254 -13.52 -23.11 19.16
C SER A 254 -13.78 -21.94 18.20
N SER A 255 -13.18 -20.77 18.45
CA SER A 255 -13.30 -19.60 17.56
C SER A 255 -12.60 -19.80 16.20
N VAL A 256 -11.40 -20.39 16.19
CA VAL A 256 -10.66 -20.70 14.96
C VAL A 256 -11.39 -21.79 14.15
N PHE A 257 -11.91 -22.83 14.82
CA PHE A 257 -12.62 -23.94 14.18
C PHE A 257 -13.99 -23.55 13.60
N THR A 258 -14.74 -22.68 14.29
CA THR A 258 -16.10 -22.30 13.86
C THR A 258 -16.09 -21.28 12.73
N ASN A 259 -15.07 -20.40 12.69
CA ASN A 259 -15.03 -19.26 11.77
C ASN A 259 -14.16 -19.49 10.52
N GLY A 260 -13.56 -20.67 10.35
CA GLY A 260 -12.72 -21.01 9.18
C GLY A 260 -11.38 -20.27 9.13
N GLY A 261 -10.99 -19.64 10.24
CA GLY A 261 -9.83 -18.76 10.37
C GLY A 261 -10.05 -17.71 11.46
N VAL A 262 -8.99 -17.03 11.85
CA VAL A 262 -9.02 -15.90 12.78
C VAL A 262 -8.82 -14.61 12.00
N PRO A 263 -9.77 -13.64 12.02
CA PRO A 263 -9.57 -12.34 11.40
C PRO A 263 -8.59 -11.46 12.18
N GLU A 264 -8.38 -11.78 13.46
CA GLU A 264 -7.46 -11.07 14.35
C GLU A 264 -6.71 -12.07 15.24
N LEU A 265 -5.41 -11.80 15.46
CA LEU A 265 -4.56 -12.55 16.39
C LEU A 265 -4.12 -11.61 17.53
N TYR A 266 -4.57 -11.89 18.76
CA TYR A 266 -4.31 -11.04 19.93
C TYR A 266 -4.67 -9.55 19.74
N GLY A 267 -5.72 -9.26 18.97
CA GLY A 267 -6.18 -7.89 18.69
C GLY A 267 -5.29 -7.11 17.70
N ILE A 268 -4.60 -7.86 16.83
CA ILE A 268 -3.89 -7.39 15.62
C ILE A 268 -4.64 -7.97 14.41
N GLY A 269 -5.00 -7.13 13.44
CA GLY A 269 -5.72 -7.56 12.23
C GLY A 269 -4.85 -8.43 11.32
N LEU A 270 -5.43 -9.47 10.72
CA LEU A 270 -4.74 -10.30 9.73
C LEU A 270 -5.30 -10.00 8.33
N MET A 271 -4.42 -9.65 7.40
CA MET A 271 -4.74 -9.44 5.99
C MET A 271 -4.01 -10.47 5.14
N GLU A 272 -4.78 -11.31 4.45
CA GLU A 272 -4.25 -12.34 3.57
C GLU A 272 -3.99 -11.78 2.17
N LEU A 273 -2.78 -11.97 1.65
CA LEU A 273 -2.37 -11.57 0.30
C LEU A 273 -1.89 -12.79 -0.49
N ASN A 274 -2.52 -13.06 -1.63
CA ASN A 274 -2.20 -14.21 -2.48
C ASN A 274 -0.83 -14.10 -3.18
N GLU A 275 -0.30 -12.88 -3.23
CA GLU A 275 0.98 -12.53 -3.83
C GLU A 275 2.17 -12.76 -2.88
N LEU A 276 1.90 -12.96 -1.58
CA LEU A 276 2.82 -13.50 -0.58
C LEU A 276 2.78 -15.04 -0.61
N GLY A 277 3.86 -15.68 -0.21
CA GLY A 277 4.08 -17.11 -0.32
C GLY A 277 5.39 -17.49 -1.01
N PRO A 278 5.87 -18.73 -0.82
CA PRO A 278 7.09 -19.25 -1.40
C PRO A 278 7.04 -19.12 -2.93
N ASN A 279 8.10 -18.52 -3.49
CA ASN A 279 8.24 -18.26 -4.92
C ASN A 279 7.16 -17.35 -5.56
N ARG A 280 6.31 -16.67 -4.77
CA ARG A 280 5.31 -15.72 -5.26
C ARG A 280 5.94 -14.39 -5.65
N LYS A 281 5.13 -13.49 -6.23
CA LYS A 281 5.63 -12.24 -6.84
C LYS A 281 6.31 -11.34 -5.79
N PHE A 282 5.72 -11.19 -4.60
CA PHE A 282 6.25 -10.30 -3.57
C PHE A 282 7.47 -10.90 -2.88
N CYS A 283 7.51 -12.20 -2.60
CA CYS A 283 8.68 -12.85 -2.01
C CYS A 283 9.90 -12.83 -2.95
N ARG A 284 9.72 -13.04 -4.27
CA ARG A 284 10.83 -12.90 -5.24
C ARG A 284 11.36 -11.48 -5.34
N LEU A 285 10.48 -10.49 -5.23
CA LEU A 285 10.88 -9.09 -5.22
C LEU A 285 11.60 -8.73 -3.92
N PHE A 286 11.12 -9.21 -2.78
CA PHE A 286 11.77 -9.02 -1.49
C PHE A 286 13.17 -9.66 -1.46
N ASP A 287 13.35 -10.86 -2.03
CA ASP A 287 14.66 -11.48 -2.21
C ASP A 287 15.63 -10.56 -2.97
N THR A 288 15.17 -9.95 -4.06
CA THR A 288 16.03 -8.99 -4.79
C THR A 288 16.42 -7.77 -3.96
N PHE A 289 15.50 -7.24 -3.14
CA PHE A 289 15.79 -6.11 -2.27
C PHE A 289 16.72 -6.48 -1.11
N MET A 290 16.52 -7.64 -0.48
CA MET A 290 17.36 -8.15 0.61
C MET A 290 18.80 -8.40 0.15
N ASN A 291 18.99 -8.91 -1.07
CA ASN A 291 20.33 -9.07 -1.67
C ASN A 291 20.99 -7.74 -2.03
N SER A 292 20.21 -6.71 -2.37
CA SER A 292 20.72 -5.35 -2.61
C SER A 292 20.86 -4.50 -1.35
N SER A 293 20.40 -5.01 -0.20
CA SER A 293 20.30 -4.20 1.02
C SER A 293 21.66 -3.81 1.56
N SER A 294 21.74 -2.58 2.06
CA SER A 294 22.95 -2.06 2.71
C SER A 294 23.06 -2.45 4.19
N VAL A 295 22.01 -3.08 4.76
CA VAL A 295 21.94 -3.49 6.16
C VAL A 295 22.76 -4.77 6.38
N SER A 296 23.70 -4.73 7.33
CA SER A 296 24.60 -5.84 7.58
C SER A 296 23.85 -7.09 8.05
N GLY A 297 24.03 -8.21 7.35
CA GLY A 297 23.44 -9.51 7.71
C GLY A 297 22.08 -9.80 7.05
N ASN A 298 21.42 -8.82 6.43
CA ASN A 298 20.10 -9.02 5.82
C ASN A 298 20.11 -9.99 4.63
N SER A 299 21.11 -9.92 3.74
CA SER A 299 21.20 -10.80 2.56
C SER A 299 21.24 -12.30 2.89
N ALA A 300 21.63 -12.70 4.11
CA ALA A 300 21.63 -14.09 4.55
C ALA A 300 20.34 -14.53 5.27
N LEU A 301 19.40 -13.61 5.52
CA LEU A 301 18.16 -13.88 6.26
C LEU A 301 17.04 -14.42 5.37
N PHE A 302 17.09 -14.17 4.06
CA PHE A 302 16.03 -14.54 3.12
C PHE A 302 16.61 -15.35 1.97
N SER A 303 15.99 -16.49 1.68
CA SER A 303 16.40 -17.41 0.62
C SER A 303 15.28 -17.57 -0.40
N ALA A 304 15.65 -17.95 -1.63
CA ALA A 304 14.67 -18.30 -2.64
C ALA A 304 13.81 -19.50 -2.19
N GLY A 305 12.51 -19.26 -2.02
CA GLY A 305 11.57 -20.25 -1.49
C GLY A 305 11.05 -19.91 -0.10
N ASP A 306 11.64 -18.93 0.60
CA ASP A 306 11.10 -18.46 1.89
C ASP A 306 9.85 -17.61 1.70
N ASP A 307 9.05 -17.54 2.77
CA ASP A 307 7.86 -16.68 2.88
C ASP A 307 8.11 -15.49 3.82
N LEU A 308 7.26 -14.47 3.73
CA LEU A 308 7.40 -13.21 4.43
C LEU A 308 6.09 -12.81 5.11
N VAL A 309 6.17 -12.54 6.41
CA VAL A 309 5.09 -11.92 7.17
C VAL A 309 5.49 -10.48 7.52
N ILE A 310 4.61 -9.53 7.20
CA ILE A 310 4.88 -8.10 7.36
C ILE A 310 3.96 -7.53 8.44
N GLY A 311 4.52 -6.92 9.47
CA GLY A 311 3.78 -6.15 10.45
C GLY A 311 3.80 -4.66 10.15
N ILE A 312 2.62 -4.05 10.18
CA ILE A 312 2.40 -2.63 9.93
C ILE A 312 1.74 -2.00 11.15
N ASP A 313 2.20 -0.81 11.53
CA ASP A 313 1.58 0.05 12.54
C ASP A 313 0.83 1.24 11.90
N ARG A 314 -0.48 1.08 11.71
CA ARG A 314 -1.34 2.14 11.14
C ARG A 314 -1.68 3.26 12.12
N SER A 315 -1.24 3.19 13.38
CA SER A 315 -1.48 4.29 14.34
C SER A 315 -0.66 5.54 14.03
N ARG A 316 0.34 5.44 13.15
CA ARG A 316 1.17 6.55 12.67
C ARG A 316 0.96 6.79 11.18
N GLU A 317 0.92 8.06 10.80
CA GLU A 317 0.89 8.49 9.40
C GLU A 317 2.30 8.46 8.81
N SER A 318 2.82 7.27 8.47
CA SER A 318 4.15 7.12 7.86
C SER A 318 4.11 6.76 6.38
N LEU A 319 3.08 6.05 5.95
CA LEU A 319 2.85 5.64 4.58
C LEU A 319 1.94 6.70 3.93
N ILE A 320 2.51 7.58 3.12
CA ILE A 320 1.74 8.65 2.45
C ILE A 320 1.65 8.38 0.95
N ARG A 321 0.46 8.61 0.39
CA ARG A 321 0.17 8.63 -1.04
C ARG A 321 -0.24 10.05 -1.43
N ALA A 322 0.64 10.74 -2.12
CA ALA A 322 0.34 12.01 -2.74
C ALA A 322 -0.36 11.79 -4.09
N VAL A 323 -1.52 12.41 -4.30
CA VAL A 323 -2.26 12.35 -5.56
C VAL A 323 -2.39 13.75 -6.12
N ALA A 324 -2.05 13.92 -7.41
CA ALA A 324 -2.23 15.19 -8.08
C ALA A 324 -3.71 15.37 -8.44
N THR A 325 -4.29 16.49 -8.02
CA THR A 325 -5.62 16.91 -8.47
C THR A 325 -5.47 17.99 -9.53
N ASP A 326 -6.20 17.83 -10.61
CA ASP A 326 -6.34 18.87 -11.64
C ASP A 326 -7.01 20.13 -11.06
N ALA A 327 -6.48 21.30 -11.39
CA ALA A 327 -6.90 22.58 -10.81
C ALA A 327 -8.29 23.04 -11.29
N GLU A 328 -8.71 22.62 -12.49
CA GLU A 328 -9.99 23.01 -13.08
C GLU A 328 -11.12 22.03 -12.74
N SER A 329 -10.86 20.72 -12.78
CA SER A 329 -11.90 19.69 -12.53
C SER A 329 -11.86 19.08 -11.13
N GLY A 330 -10.75 19.22 -10.38
CA GLY A 330 -10.53 18.52 -9.12
C GLY A 330 -10.39 17.00 -9.28
N ALA A 331 -10.28 16.49 -10.51
CA ALA A 331 -10.19 15.05 -10.78
C ALA A 331 -8.77 14.52 -10.54
N GLU A 332 -8.68 13.38 -9.87
CA GLU A 332 -7.43 12.61 -9.65
C GLU A 332 -7.07 11.70 -10.83
N PHE A 333 -8.09 11.28 -11.59
CA PHE A 333 -7.96 10.42 -12.76
C PHE A 333 -8.47 11.17 -13.98
N SER A 334 -7.62 11.30 -15.00
CA SER A 334 -7.97 11.92 -16.28
C SER A 334 -8.09 10.85 -17.36
N LEU A 335 -9.22 10.84 -18.05
CA LEU A 335 -9.45 9.98 -19.21
C LEU A 335 -9.62 10.89 -20.44
N SER A 336 -8.77 10.73 -21.44
CA SER A 336 -8.83 11.46 -22.70
C SER A 336 -9.05 10.52 -23.89
N ALA A 337 -9.78 11.00 -24.89
CA ALA A 337 -9.91 10.30 -26.17
C ALA A 337 -8.58 10.34 -26.94
N ASP A 338 -8.12 9.17 -27.40
CA ASP A 338 -6.91 9.03 -28.22
C ASP A 338 -7.26 8.90 -29.71
N ASP A 339 -6.80 9.86 -30.52
CA ASP A 339 -7.07 9.97 -31.96
C ASP A 339 -5.93 9.40 -32.84
N GLN A 340 -4.83 8.90 -32.25
CA GLN A 340 -3.64 8.48 -33.03
C GLN A 340 -3.93 7.28 -33.97
N TYR A 341 -4.91 6.43 -33.61
CA TYR A 341 -5.23 5.19 -34.34
C TYR A 341 -6.54 5.24 -35.15
N SER A 342 -7.28 6.34 -35.10
CA SER A 342 -8.64 6.43 -35.66
C SER A 342 -8.67 6.40 -37.19
N VAL A 343 -7.72 7.09 -37.83
CA VAL A 343 -7.75 7.34 -39.29
C VAL A 343 -7.28 6.14 -40.12
N ARG A 344 -6.34 5.34 -39.61
CA ARG A 344 -5.74 4.22 -40.38
C ARG A 344 -6.24 2.84 -39.98
N GLN A 345 -6.60 2.64 -38.72
CA GLN A 345 -6.96 1.31 -38.20
C GLN A 345 -8.46 1.15 -37.89
N GLN A 346 -9.27 2.22 -38.07
CA GLN A 346 -10.69 2.25 -37.67
C GLN A 346 -10.91 1.82 -36.21
N LYS A 347 -10.01 2.23 -35.33
CA LYS A 347 -10.09 1.96 -33.89
C LYS A 347 -10.43 3.23 -33.13
N ILE A 348 -11.12 3.07 -32.02
CA ILE A 348 -11.39 4.13 -31.05
C ILE A 348 -10.47 3.88 -29.86
N GLY A 349 -9.65 4.86 -29.51
CA GLY A 349 -8.68 4.79 -28.43
C GLY A 349 -9.10 5.61 -27.21
N TYR A 350 -8.74 5.13 -26.03
CA TYR A 350 -8.83 5.87 -24.77
C TYR A 350 -7.49 5.80 -24.07
N TYR A 351 -7.06 6.94 -23.52
CA TYR A 351 -5.87 7.09 -22.70
C TYR A 351 -6.28 7.59 -21.32
N GLY A 352 -6.05 6.77 -20.30
CA GLY A 352 -6.24 7.14 -18.90
C GLY A 352 -4.89 7.41 -18.24
N SER A 353 -4.79 8.49 -17.48
CA SER A 353 -3.60 8.76 -16.66
C SER A 353 -3.97 9.25 -15.27
N LEU A 354 -3.21 8.77 -14.29
CA LEU A 354 -3.24 9.18 -12.89
C LEU A 354 -1.84 9.56 -12.47
N GLU A 355 -1.67 10.72 -11.86
CA GLU A 355 -0.39 11.16 -11.34
C GLU A 355 -0.37 11.04 -9.82
N GLU A 356 0.56 10.24 -9.31
CA GLU A 356 0.70 9.97 -7.89
C GLU A 356 2.18 9.84 -7.48
N GLY A 357 2.45 10.06 -6.21
CA GLY A 357 3.72 9.76 -5.56
C GLY A 357 3.46 8.99 -4.27
N ARG A 358 4.17 7.89 -4.05
CA ARG A 358 4.12 7.16 -2.77
C ARG A 358 5.42 7.37 -2.01
N MET A 359 5.32 7.49 -0.69
CA MET A 359 6.45 7.75 0.17
C MET A 359 6.29 7.05 1.53
N VAL A 360 7.42 6.63 2.09
CA VAL A 360 7.53 6.13 3.46
C VAL A 360 8.39 7.12 4.22
N ILE A 361 7.79 7.82 5.19
CA ILE A 361 8.47 8.87 5.96
C ILE A 361 9.17 8.28 7.18
N ASP A 362 8.56 7.27 7.80
CA ASP A 362 9.11 6.57 8.96
C ASP A 362 9.07 5.06 8.73
N ASN A 363 10.25 4.44 8.64
CA ASN A 363 10.42 3.01 8.44
C ASN A 363 10.19 2.19 9.73
N ARG A 364 10.09 2.84 10.91
CA ARG A 364 9.82 2.18 12.20
C ARG A 364 8.44 1.55 12.29
N VAL A 365 7.54 1.96 11.40
CA VAL A 365 6.19 1.42 11.24
C VAL A 365 6.19 0.05 10.55
N LEU A 366 7.27 -0.31 9.85
CA LEU A 366 7.38 -1.56 9.11
C LEU A 366 8.28 -2.53 9.88
N THR A 367 7.77 -3.75 10.07
CA THR A 367 8.49 -4.86 10.69
C THR A 367 8.24 -6.12 9.90
N GLY A 368 9.20 -7.05 9.88
CA GLY A 368 9.09 -8.27 9.07
C GLY A 368 9.65 -9.49 9.78
N ILE A 369 9.10 -10.65 9.46
CA ILE A 369 9.68 -11.94 9.82
C ILE A 369 9.71 -12.87 8.60
N VAL A 370 10.86 -13.50 8.41
CA VAL A 370 11.08 -14.50 7.36
C VAL A 370 10.69 -15.86 7.90
N VAL A 371 9.82 -16.55 7.17
CA VAL A 371 9.35 -17.89 7.47
C VAL A 371 9.92 -18.83 6.40
N SER A 372 10.38 -20.02 6.79
CA SER A 372 10.85 -21.02 5.82
C SER A 372 9.68 -21.37 4.92
N GLY A 373 9.93 -21.50 3.62
CA GLY A 373 8.94 -22.07 2.72
C GLY A 373 8.47 -23.43 3.20
N HIS A 374 7.17 -23.70 3.02
CA HIS A 374 6.57 -25.02 3.24
C HIS A 374 7.06 -26.08 2.26
#